data_AF-A0A954VLG6-F1
#
_entry.id   AF-A0A954VLG6-F1
#
_cell.length_a   1.000
_cell.length_b   1.000
_cell.length_c   1.000
_cell.angle_alpha   90.00
_cell.angle_beta   90.00
_cell.angle_gamma   90.00
#
_symmetry.space_group_name_H-M   'P 1'
#
loop_
_entity.id
_entity.type
_entity.pdbx_description
1 polymer ?
#
loop_
_entity_poly.entity_id
_entity_poly.type
_entity_poly.pdbx_seq_one_letter_code
_entity_poly.pdbx_strand_id
1 'polypeptide(L)'
;MFSRLRLTVTLIALIGLVHTTRVSAQDGLPRNAAVQTDQKTLIQDTESQAALFDKFKRLMSGAKLTGMFTIDGKPLSNLEAESYEIKGVEKAEEGDAWIITARIKYGKRDLEIPVPLDVKWAGTTPVLTLDNLTLPGFGTFSARVVLHRDKYAGTWQHDDVGGHLFGMIELGSNP
;
A
#
# COMPACT_ATOMS: atom_id res chain seq x y z
N MET A 1 -67.47 38.09 5.70
CA MET A 1 -68.68 38.49 6.45
C MET A 1 -68.39 38.27 7.93
N PHE A 2 -68.30 39.37 8.71
CA PHE A 2 -68.29 39.51 10.20
C PHE A 2 -67.37 38.57 11.02
N SER A 3 -66.25 39.01 11.61
CA SER A 3 -66.11 39.85 12.82
C SER A 3 -67.05 39.49 13.98
N ARG A 4 -66.47 38.95 15.07
CA ARG A 4 -66.64 39.34 16.51
C ARG A 4 -66.14 38.21 17.43
N LEU A 5 -65.09 38.41 18.25
CA LEU A 5 -65.14 38.93 19.65
C LEU A 5 -65.40 37.75 20.64
N ARG A 6 -64.57 37.38 21.63
CA ARG A 6 -64.14 38.15 22.82
C ARG A 6 -63.15 37.32 23.69
N LEU A 7 -62.22 38.04 24.33
CA LEU A 7 -61.48 37.81 25.58
C LEU A 7 -61.81 36.54 26.41
N THR A 8 -60.80 35.92 27.03
CA THR A 8 -60.50 36.06 28.48
C THR A 8 -59.06 35.62 28.80
N VAL A 9 -58.39 36.47 29.58
CA VAL A 9 -57.04 36.31 30.13
C VAL A 9 -57.09 35.35 31.32
N THR A 10 -56.13 34.43 31.43
CA THR A 10 -55.72 33.91 32.75
C THR A 10 -54.21 33.80 32.81
N LEU A 11 -53.65 34.70 33.60
CA LEU A 11 -52.26 34.82 33.98
C LEU A 11 -51.97 33.79 35.08
N ILE A 12 -51.06 32.85 34.85
CA ILE A 12 -50.33 32.18 35.92
C ILE A 12 -48.85 32.24 35.57
N ALA A 13 -48.16 33.15 36.25
CA ALA A 13 -46.72 33.16 36.34
C ALA A 13 -46.29 32.10 37.36
N LEU A 14 -45.39 31.20 36.99
CA LEU A 14 -44.45 30.63 37.95
C LEU A 14 -43.08 30.44 37.29
N ILE A 15 -42.08 30.86 38.02
CA ILE A 15 -40.71 31.18 37.64
C ILE A 15 -39.85 29.91 37.67
N GLY A 16 -39.02 29.73 36.64
CA GLY A 16 -38.01 28.67 36.59
C GLY A 16 -37.01 28.86 35.45
N LEU A 17 -36.00 29.71 35.69
CA LEU A 17 -34.62 29.65 35.17
C LEU A 17 -34.34 29.93 33.66
N VAL A 18 -33.92 31.18 33.36
CA VAL A 18 -32.60 31.58 32.77
C VAL A 18 -31.95 30.56 31.80
N HIS A 19 -31.59 30.82 30.54
CA HIS A 19 -31.48 31.99 29.67
C HIS A 19 -31.61 31.53 28.20
N THR A 20 -32.14 32.40 27.36
CA THR A 20 -32.16 32.31 25.89
C THR A 20 -30.77 32.55 25.29
N THR A 21 -30.35 31.70 24.35
CA THR A 21 -29.69 32.18 23.13
C THR A 21 -30.14 31.31 21.96
N ARG A 22 -30.91 31.93 21.06
CA ARG A 22 -31.06 31.46 19.68
C ARG A 22 -29.68 31.50 19.03
N VAL A 23 -29.16 30.35 18.61
CA VAL A 23 -28.07 30.32 17.62
C VAL A 23 -28.72 30.44 16.25
N SER A 24 -28.77 31.66 15.73
CA SER A 24 -28.73 31.86 14.28
C SER A 24 -27.29 31.57 13.84
N ALA A 25 -27.06 30.43 13.20
CA ALA A 25 -25.85 30.19 12.39
C ALA A 25 -26.28 30.42 10.93
N GLN A 26 -26.13 31.63 10.41
CA GLN A 26 -24.99 32.05 9.59
C GLN A 26 -24.74 31.15 8.38
N ASP A 27 -25.29 31.60 7.25
CA ASP A 27 -24.69 31.41 5.93
C ASP A 27 -23.19 31.73 5.99
N GLY A 28 -22.37 30.78 5.53
CA GLY A 28 -20.94 30.99 5.33
C GLY A 28 -20.02 29.89 5.89
N LEU A 29 -20.17 28.65 5.43
CA LEU A 29 -19.03 27.72 5.48
C LEU A 29 -17.91 28.31 4.59
N PRO A 30 -16.67 28.50 5.09
CA PRO A 30 -15.59 29.00 4.28
C PRO A 30 -15.24 27.94 3.24
N ARG A 31 -15.73 28.10 1.99
CA ARG A 31 -15.35 27.27 0.84
C ARG A 31 -13.82 27.14 0.67
N ASN A 32 -13.05 28.10 1.20
CA ASN A 32 -11.60 28.11 1.14
C ASN A 32 -10.90 27.15 2.13
N ALA A 33 -11.51 26.82 3.27
CA ALA A 33 -10.85 25.98 4.28
C ALA A 33 -10.86 24.49 3.90
N ALA A 34 -11.95 23.99 3.30
CA ALA A 34 -12.03 22.61 2.82
C ALA A 34 -11.09 22.37 1.63
N VAL A 35 -11.05 23.28 0.65
CA VAL A 35 -10.16 23.18 -0.52
C VAL A 35 -8.68 23.23 -0.13
N GLN A 36 -8.31 24.08 0.84
CA GLN A 36 -6.92 24.14 1.33
C GLN A 36 -6.53 22.91 2.13
N THR A 37 -7.46 22.31 2.88
CA THR A 37 -7.21 21.08 3.64
C THR A 37 -7.05 19.90 2.70
N ASP A 38 -7.93 19.78 1.69
CA ASP A 38 -7.85 18.70 0.70
C ASP A 38 -6.57 18.82 -0.15
N GLN A 39 -6.23 20.02 -0.64
CA GLN A 39 -4.98 20.21 -1.39
C GLN A 39 -3.73 19.99 -0.53
N LYS A 40 -3.71 20.47 0.72
CA LYS A 40 -2.57 20.26 1.61
C LYS A 40 -2.40 18.79 1.97
N THR A 41 -3.49 18.07 2.26
CA THR A 41 -3.45 16.64 2.53
C THR A 41 -3.01 15.86 1.30
N LEU A 42 -3.53 16.17 0.11
CA LEU A 42 -3.10 15.53 -1.13
C LEU A 42 -1.62 15.76 -1.45
N ILE A 43 -1.11 16.98 -1.26
CA ILE A 43 0.31 17.31 -1.46
C ILE A 43 1.18 16.57 -0.44
N GLN A 44 0.78 16.56 0.84
CA GLN A 44 1.52 15.86 1.90
C GLN A 44 1.52 14.34 1.69
N ASP A 45 0.40 13.75 1.28
CA ASP A 45 0.30 12.33 0.97
C ASP A 45 1.12 11.98 -0.27
N THR A 46 1.15 12.86 -1.27
CA THR A 46 1.98 12.69 -2.48
C THR A 46 3.47 12.79 -2.16
N GLU A 47 3.89 13.77 -1.36
CA GLU A 47 5.28 13.91 -0.92
C GLU A 47 5.72 12.72 -0.05
N SER A 48 4.84 12.26 0.84
CA SER A 48 5.03 11.05 1.63
C SER A 48 5.19 9.81 0.74
N GLN A 49 4.34 9.67 -0.29
CA GLN A 49 4.38 8.56 -1.22
C GLN A 49 5.63 8.59 -2.11
N ALA A 50 6.04 9.76 -2.60
CA ALA A 50 7.27 9.93 -3.37
C ALA A 50 8.50 9.50 -2.55
N ALA A 51 8.55 9.86 -1.25
CA ALA A 51 9.62 9.42 -0.36
C ALA A 51 9.64 7.89 -0.16
N LEU A 52 8.47 7.26 -0.09
CA LEU A 52 8.35 5.79 -0.03
C LEU A 52 8.85 5.13 -1.32
N PHE A 53 8.47 5.66 -2.48
CA PHE A 53 8.93 5.17 -3.79
C PHE A 53 10.44 5.28 -3.93
N ASP A 54 11.03 6.40 -3.52
CA ASP A 54 12.47 6.60 -3.51
C ASP A 54 13.20 5.63 -2.56
N LYS A 55 12.63 5.38 -1.38
CA LYS A 55 13.17 4.39 -0.44
C LYS A 55 13.11 2.97 -1.03
N PHE A 56 12.01 2.61 -1.68
CA PHE A 56 11.88 1.32 -2.36
C PHE A 56 12.90 1.17 -3.51
N LYS A 57 13.03 2.19 -4.37
CA LYS A 57 14.05 2.22 -5.43
C LYS A 57 15.46 2.00 -4.89
N ARG A 58 15.82 2.72 -3.83
CA ARG A 58 17.14 2.56 -3.19
C ARG A 58 17.33 1.19 -2.56
N LEU A 59 16.29 0.61 -1.96
CA LEU A 59 16.35 -0.71 -1.33
C LEU A 59 16.57 -1.83 -2.37
N MET A 60 15.94 -1.72 -3.54
CA MET A 60 15.86 -2.82 -4.50
C MET A 60 16.83 -2.69 -5.69
N SER A 61 17.11 -1.48 -6.18
CA SER A 61 18.02 -1.33 -7.34
C SER A 61 19.44 -1.79 -6.99
N GLY A 62 19.94 -2.79 -7.72
CA GLY A 62 21.24 -3.40 -7.45
C GLY A 62 21.23 -4.40 -6.30
N ALA A 63 20.09 -4.66 -5.65
CA ALA A 63 20.02 -5.55 -4.51
C ALA A 63 20.20 -7.02 -4.90
N LYS A 64 20.81 -7.79 -4.01
CA LYS A 64 20.82 -9.25 -4.03
C LYS A 64 19.90 -9.76 -2.93
N LEU A 65 18.91 -10.55 -3.31
CA LEU A 65 18.08 -11.29 -2.37
C LEU A 65 18.66 -12.70 -2.24
N THR A 66 18.82 -13.15 -1.01
CA THR A 66 19.29 -14.51 -0.71
C THR A 66 18.48 -15.08 0.45
N GLY A 67 17.98 -16.28 0.25
CA GLY A 67 17.09 -16.87 1.23
C GLY A 67 16.86 -18.35 1.00
N MET A 68 15.75 -18.80 1.56
CA MET A 68 15.27 -20.17 1.49
C MET A 68 13.80 -20.16 1.14
N PHE A 69 13.32 -21.24 0.53
CA PHE A 69 11.89 -21.45 0.32
C PHE A 69 11.45 -22.83 0.80
N THR A 70 10.14 -22.92 1.02
CA THR A 70 9.42 -24.14 1.38
C THR A 70 8.50 -24.54 0.23
N ILE A 71 8.15 -25.82 0.17
CA ILE A 71 7.09 -26.34 -0.67
C ILE A 71 6.02 -26.91 0.27
N ASP A 72 4.77 -26.53 0.07
CA ASP A 72 3.66 -26.99 0.90
C ASP A 72 3.59 -28.53 0.92
N GLY A 73 3.39 -29.08 2.12
CA GLY A 73 3.38 -30.53 2.34
C GLY A 73 4.75 -31.22 2.32
N LYS A 74 5.86 -30.49 2.13
CA LYS A 74 7.22 -31.05 2.26
C LYS A 74 7.82 -30.80 3.66
N PRO A 75 8.70 -31.68 4.15
CA PRO A 75 9.39 -31.47 5.42
C PRO A 75 10.27 -30.22 5.40
N LEU A 76 10.28 -29.45 6.50
CA LEU A 76 11.11 -28.25 6.66
C LEU A 76 12.59 -28.56 6.93
N SER A 77 12.99 -29.84 7.00
CA SER A 77 14.38 -30.24 7.24
C SER A 77 15.29 -30.04 6.03
N ASN A 78 14.72 -29.90 4.82
CA ASN A 78 15.45 -29.85 3.55
C ASN A 78 15.07 -28.58 2.77
N LEU A 79 15.33 -27.41 3.34
CA LEU A 79 15.11 -26.15 2.64
C LEU A 79 16.13 -25.96 1.51
N GLU A 80 15.65 -25.52 0.36
CA GLU A 80 16.50 -25.16 -0.78
C GLU A 80 16.78 -23.66 -0.76
N ALA A 81 18.02 -23.30 -1.09
CA ALA A 81 18.44 -21.92 -1.19
C ALA A 81 17.95 -21.28 -2.49
N GLU A 82 17.57 -20.02 -2.42
CA GLU A 82 17.29 -19.18 -3.59
C GLU A 82 18.21 -17.95 -3.62
N SER A 83 18.32 -17.34 -4.79
CA SER A 83 18.95 -16.03 -4.92
C SER A 83 18.48 -15.30 -6.16
N TYR A 84 18.23 -14.00 -6.00
CA TYR A 84 17.85 -13.08 -7.07
C TYR A 84 18.79 -11.88 -7.09
N GLU A 85 19.29 -11.50 -8.26
CA GLU A 85 20.03 -10.25 -8.46
C GLU A 85 19.11 -9.23 -9.14
N ILE A 86 18.74 -8.16 -8.44
CA ILE A 86 17.92 -7.08 -8.98
C ILE A 86 18.84 -6.08 -9.68
N LYS A 87 18.62 -5.85 -10.97
CA LYS A 87 19.38 -4.88 -11.76
C LYS A 87 18.81 -3.47 -11.62
N GLY A 88 17.50 -3.35 -11.55
CA GLY A 88 16.82 -2.07 -11.39
C GLY A 88 15.34 -2.23 -11.13
N VAL A 89 14.73 -1.15 -10.62
CA VAL A 89 13.29 -1.05 -10.43
C VAL A 89 12.77 0.27 -10.99
N GLU A 90 11.70 0.19 -11.77
CA GLU A 90 11.08 1.33 -12.45
C GLU A 90 9.59 1.40 -12.11
N LYS A 91 9.11 2.59 -11.75
CA LYS A 91 7.70 2.84 -11.46
C LYS A 91 6.96 3.08 -12.77
N ALA A 92 5.85 2.39 -13.02
CA ALA A 92 4.97 2.70 -14.13
C ALA A 92 4.26 4.05 -13.94
N GLU A 93 3.86 4.71 -15.02
CA GLU A 93 3.30 6.07 -14.98
C GLU A 93 2.07 6.20 -14.06
N GLU A 94 1.23 5.16 -14.01
CA GLU A 94 0.00 5.16 -13.23
C GLU A 94 -0.11 3.95 -12.28
N GLY A 95 -0.92 4.10 -11.23
CA GLY A 95 -1.27 3.03 -10.29
C GLY A 95 -0.11 2.51 -9.44
N ASP A 96 -0.21 1.26 -9.00
CA ASP A 96 0.77 0.61 -8.12
C ASP A 96 1.79 -0.24 -8.88
N ALA A 97 1.77 -0.22 -10.21
CA ALA A 97 2.60 -1.08 -11.05
C ALA A 97 4.06 -0.62 -11.07
N TRP A 98 4.96 -1.60 -11.02
CA TRP A 98 6.41 -1.47 -11.14
C TRP A 98 6.95 -2.55 -12.08
N ILE A 99 8.10 -2.26 -12.69
CA ILE A 99 8.90 -3.24 -13.43
C ILE A 99 10.17 -3.48 -12.63
N ILE A 100 10.38 -4.73 -12.22
CA ILE A 100 11.62 -5.17 -11.57
C ILE A 100 12.42 -5.98 -12.58
N THR A 101 13.61 -5.50 -12.96
CA THR A 101 14.52 -6.26 -13.81
C THR A 101 15.40 -7.12 -12.92
N ALA A 102 15.24 -8.44 -13.01
CA ALA A 102 15.94 -9.40 -12.17
C ALA A 102 16.71 -10.42 -13.01
N ARG A 103 17.92 -10.75 -12.57
CA ARG A 103 18.67 -11.90 -13.05
C ARG A 103 18.43 -13.08 -12.12
N ILE A 104 17.91 -14.16 -12.69
CA ILE A 104 17.52 -15.38 -11.98
C ILE A 104 18.42 -16.52 -12.46
N LYS A 105 19.02 -17.23 -11.50
CA LYS A 105 19.81 -18.44 -11.76
C LYS A 105 19.07 -19.64 -11.22
N TYR A 106 18.65 -20.55 -12.11
CA TYR A 106 17.99 -21.80 -11.75
C TYR A 106 18.50 -22.97 -12.60
N GLY A 107 19.06 -23.98 -11.94
CA GLY A 107 19.70 -25.11 -12.59
C GLY A 107 20.84 -24.66 -13.51
N LYS A 108 20.68 -24.87 -14.83
CA LYS A 108 21.64 -24.43 -15.87
C LYS A 108 21.26 -23.12 -16.55
N ARG A 109 20.17 -22.47 -16.12
CA ARG A 109 19.64 -21.26 -16.75
C ARG A 109 20.06 -20.03 -15.95
N ASP A 110 20.49 -19.01 -16.67
CA ASP A 110 20.87 -17.71 -16.15
C ASP A 110 20.22 -16.67 -17.07
N LEU A 111 19.17 -16.04 -16.59
CA LEU A 111 18.28 -15.20 -17.40
C LEU A 111 18.02 -13.88 -16.68
N GLU A 112 18.10 -12.80 -17.43
CA GLU A 112 17.65 -11.48 -17.00
C GLU A 112 16.27 -11.22 -17.60
N ILE A 113 15.28 -10.98 -16.73
CA ILE A 113 13.89 -10.80 -17.15
C ILE A 113 13.27 -9.56 -16.48
N PRO A 114 12.46 -8.77 -17.20
CA PRO A 114 11.59 -7.78 -16.59
C PRO A 114 10.38 -8.49 -15.98
N VAL A 115 10.13 -8.23 -14.70
CA VAL A 115 8.99 -8.77 -13.95
C VAL A 115 8.04 -7.62 -13.62
N PRO A 116 6.92 -7.46 -14.34
CA PRO A 116 5.88 -6.52 -13.96
C PRO A 116 5.15 -7.03 -12.71
N LEU A 117 5.01 -6.18 -11.69
CA LEU A 117 4.29 -6.49 -10.47
C LEU A 117 3.75 -5.22 -9.79
N ASP A 118 2.83 -5.39 -8.86
CA ASP A 118 2.34 -4.30 -8.03
C ASP A 118 3.17 -4.17 -6.75
N VAL A 119 3.40 -2.94 -6.29
CA VAL A 119 3.95 -2.68 -4.95
C VAL A 119 2.89 -2.00 -4.11
N LYS A 120 2.26 -2.78 -3.22
CA LYS A 120 1.29 -2.28 -2.23
C LYS A 120 2.01 -1.86 -0.95
N TRP A 121 1.34 -1.08 -0.11
CA TRP A 121 1.95 -0.51 1.10
C TRP A 121 1.17 -0.87 2.36
N ALA A 122 1.85 -1.47 3.34
CA ALA A 122 1.37 -1.64 4.70
C ALA A 122 2.02 -0.58 5.59
N GLY A 123 1.36 0.58 5.72
CA GLY A 123 1.99 1.79 6.23
C GLY A 123 3.17 2.20 5.33
N THR A 124 4.40 2.20 5.87
CA THR A 124 5.61 2.51 5.11
C THR A 124 6.35 1.28 4.58
N THR A 125 5.75 0.10 4.69
CA THR A 125 6.37 -1.20 4.36
C THR A 125 5.88 -1.68 3.00
N PRO A 126 6.75 -1.84 1.99
CA PRO A 126 6.33 -2.30 0.68
C PRO A 126 6.04 -3.80 0.67
N VAL A 127 5.02 -4.19 -0.08
CA VAL A 127 4.58 -5.56 -0.33
C VAL A 127 4.54 -5.80 -1.83
N LEU A 128 5.49 -6.60 -2.34
CA LEU A 128 5.49 -7.04 -3.73
C LEU A 128 4.31 -7.98 -3.94
N THR A 129 3.47 -7.67 -4.93
CA THR A 129 2.23 -8.38 -5.22
C THR A 129 2.22 -8.81 -6.68
N LEU A 130 2.18 -10.12 -6.88
CA LEU A 130 2.12 -10.75 -8.18
C LEU A 130 0.85 -11.60 -8.24
N ASP A 131 -0.01 -11.32 -9.20
CA ASP A 131 -1.28 -12.02 -9.41
C ASP A 131 -1.29 -12.71 -10.77
N ASN A 132 -1.11 -14.03 -10.78
CA ASN A 132 -1.20 -14.88 -11.96
C ASN A 132 -0.38 -14.38 -13.17
N LEU A 133 0.85 -13.93 -12.95
CA LEU A 133 1.74 -13.53 -14.04
C LEU A 133 2.24 -14.77 -14.78
N THR A 134 1.80 -14.96 -16.02
CA THR A 134 2.34 -15.99 -16.91
C THR A 134 3.58 -15.48 -17.64
N LEU A 135 4.70 -16.16 -17.42
CA LEU A 135 5.94 -15.93 -18.16
C LEU A 135 6.07 -17.00 -19.26
N PRO A 136 6.13 -16.63 -20.54
CA PRO A 136 6.20 -17.58 -21.65
C PRO A 136 7.35 -18.58 -21.49
N GLY A 137 7.03 -19.87 -21.39
CA GLY A 137 8.02 -20.95 -21.21
C GLY A 137 8.49 -21.18 -19.77
N PHE A 138 7.98 -20.43 -18.79
CA PHE A 138 8.32 -20.56 -17.37
C PHE A 138 7.12 -20.88 -16.47
N GLY A 139 5.89 -20.72 -16.94
CA GLY A 139 4.66 -21.02 -16.19
C GLY A 139 4.02 -19.77 -15.58
N THR A 140 3.07 -19.97 -14.66
CA THR A 140 2.30 -18.90 -14.04
C THR A 140 2.67 -18.72 -12.58
N PHE A 141 2.93 -17.48 -12.19
CA PHE A 141 3.43 -17.14 -10.86
C PHE A 141 2.45 -16.25 -10.11
N SER A 142 2.33 -16.48 -8.80
CA SER A 142 1.72 -15.53 -7.87
C SER A 142 2.57 -15.41 -6.61
N ALA A 143 2.62 -14.23 -6.00
CA ALA A 143 3.44 -13.99 -4.81
C ALA A 143 2.96 -12.79 -4.00
N ARG A 144 3.18 -12.83 -2.69
CA ARG A 144 2.99 -11.68 -1.78
C ARG A 144 4.18 -11.64 -0.84
N VAL A 145 5.06 -10.67 -1.04
CA VAL A 145 6.35 -10.59 -0.36
C VAL A 145 6.48 -9.25 0.35
N VAL A 146 6.54 -9.27 1.67
CA VAL A 146 6.81 -8.08 2.48
C VAL A 146 8.31 -7.82 2.53
N LEU A 147 8.72 -6.58 2.32
CA LEU A 147 10.12 -6.16 2.49
C LEU A 147 10.21 -5.25 3.71
N HIS A 148 11.01 -5.64 4.70
CA HIS A 148 11.14 -4.89 5.94
C HIS A 148 12.60 -4.86 6.39
N ARG A 149 13.18 -3.65 6.37
CA ARG A 149 14.61 -3.41 6.59
C ARG A 149 15.45 -4.20 5.57
N ASP A 150 16.32 -5.07 6.05
CA ASP A 150 17.24 -5.94 5.32
C ASP A 150 16.67 -7.35 5.12
N LYS A 151 15.36 -7.53 5.28
CA LYS A 151 14.69 -8.83 5.21
C LYS A 151 13.51 -8.82 4.27
N TYR A 152 13.21 -9.99 3.72
CA TYR A 152 11.95 -10.27 3.04
C TYR A 152 11.36 -11.59 3.52
N ALA A 153 10.03 -11.69 3.42
CA ALA A 153 9.31 -12.93 3.64
C ALA A 153 7.98 -12.88 2.88
N GLY A 154 7.44 -14.03 2.49
CA GLY A 154 6.20 -14.05 1.74
C GLY A 154 5.72 -15.42 1.32
N THR A 155 4.62 -15.42 0.57
CA THR A 155 4.11 -16.60 -0.13
C THR A 155 4.53 -16.57 -1.59
N TRP A 156 4.66 -17.75 -2.18
CA TRP A 156 4.88 -17.94 -3.61
C TRP A 156 4.03 -19.10 -4.12
N GLN A 157 3.68 -19.02 -5.39
CA GLN A 157 2.96 -20.03 -6.15
C GLN A 157 3.55 -20.07 -7.56
N HIS A 158 3.79 -21.27 -8.07
CA HIS A 158 4.12 -21.58 -9.45
C HIS A 158 3.20 -22.70 -9.93
N ASP A 159 2.26 -22.35 -10.82
CA ASP A 159 1.17 -23.22 -11.26
C ASP A 159 0.46 -23.87 -10.04
N ASP A 160 0.52 -25.19 -9.86
CA ASP A 160 -0.11 -25.91 -8.76
C ASP A 160 0.78 -26.08 -7.51
N VAL A 161 2.03 -25.62 -7.55
CA VAL A 161 3.00 -25.76 -6.46
C VAL A 161 3.21 -24.43 -5.75
N GLY A 162 3.20 -24.41 -4.42
CA GLY A 162 3.40 -23.19 -3.65
C GLY A 162 4.10 -23.41 -2.32
N GLY A 163 4.27 -22.31 -1.60
CA GLY A 163 4.80 -22.31 -0.24
C GLY A 163 5.18 -20.91 0.22
N HIS A 164 6.18 -20.86 1.10
CA HIS A 164 6.70 -19.64 1.70
C HIS A 164 8.18 -19.46 1.35
N LEU A 165 8.60 -18.21 1.22
CA LEU A 165 10.00 -17.80 1.05
C LEU A 165 10.38 -16.75 2.09
N PHE A 166 11.65 -16.71 2.46
CA PHE A 166 12.20 -15.71 3.37
C PHE A 166 13.72 -15.61 3.23
N GLY A 167 14.25 -14.43 3.51
CA GLY A 167 15.69 -14.20 3.39
C GLY A 167 16.12 -12.79 3.72
N MET A 168 17.31 -12.45 3.26
CA MET A 168 17.99 -11.17 3.44
C MET A 168 18.07 -10.40 2.13
N ILE A 169 17.96 -9.08 2.23
CA ILE A 169 18.19 -8.13 1.14
C ILE A 169 19.54 -7.48 1.39
N GLU A 170 20.50 -7.76 0.53
CA GLU A 170 21.81 -7.14 0.54
C GLU A 170 21.85 -6.13 -0.60
N LEU A 171 22.23 -4.88 -0.33
CA LEU A 171 22.60 -4.00 -1.43
C LEU A 171 23.79 -4.65 -2.13
N GLY A 172 23.67 -4.89 -3.43
CA GLY A 172 24.79 -5.39 -4.22
C GLY A 172 25.95 -4.45 -3.97
N SER A 173 27.05 -5.00 -3.45
CA SER A 173 28.30 -4.30 -3.29
C SER A 173 28.80 -3.94 -4.69
N ASN A 174 28.37 -2.79 -5.19
CA ASN A 174 29.06 -2.16 -6.30
C ASN A 174 29.98 -1.08 -5.71
N PRO A 175 31.31 -1.19 -5.92
CA PRO A 175 32.26 -0.15 -5.54
C PRO A 175 32.02 1.17 -6.28
#